data_AF-A0A1B7IWN7-F1
#
_entry.id   AF-A0A1B7IWN7-F1
#
_cell.length_a   1.000
_cell.length_b   1.000
_cell.length_c   1.000
_cell.angle_alpha   90.00
_cell.angle_beta   90.00
_cell.angle_gamma   90.00
#
_symmetry.space_group_name_H-M   'P 1'
#
loop_
_entity.id
_entity.type
_entity.pdbx_description
1 polymer ?
#
loop_
_entity_poly.entity_id
_entity_poly.type
_entity_poly.pdbx_seq_one_letter_code
_entity_poly.pdbx_strand_id
1 'polypeptide(L)'
;MNIEKIKGVSCAIFTVVFLTGMIVFVYNKVGPDTLKLIKGEGYIYYDWKQIPVFLFLPVAIVFDLFIFLIIALPSCRERIGVIVRKLIMPVSIYSVVAFFVGIIISMVISIYPLGTDYYKCDSTSIVSSGSYYAKSKEICKQRAYSPEQESKVDSIK
;
A
#
# COMPACT_ATOMS: atom_id res chain seq x y z
N MET A 1 -32.44 -3.25 24.81
CA MET A 1 -31.23 -2.91 24.04
C MET A 1 -31.66 -2.63 22.61
N ASN A 2 -31.51 -1.40 22.11
CA ASN A 2 -32.06 -1.01 20.80
C ASN A 2 -31.29 -1.69 19.66
N ILE A 3 -32.00 -2.42 18.80
CA ILE A 3 -31.46 -3.14 17.64
C ILE A 3 -30.63 -2.21 16.74
N GLU A 4 -31.04 -0.95 16.61
CA GLU A 4 -30.32 0.07 15.84
C GLU A 4 -28.93 0.40 16.42
N LYS A 5 -28.80 0.45 17.75
CA LYS A 5 -27.50 0.69 18.41
C LYS A 5 -26.56 -0.50 18.21
N ILE A 6 -27.08 -1.73 18.29
CA ILE A 6 -26.31 -2.96 18.08
C ILE A 6 -25.82 -3.03 16.62
N LYS A 7 -26.70 -2.73 15.66
CA LYS A 7 -26.36 -2.70 14.23
C LYS A 7 -25.27 -1.66 13.92
N GLY A 8 -25.37 -0.46 14.51
CA GLY A 8 -24.38 0.59 14.35
C GLY A 8 -23.01 0.22 14.92
N VAL A 9 -22.97 -0.36 16.11
CA VAL A 9 -21.72 -0.82 16.75
C VAL A 9 -21.09 -1.98 15.97
N SER A 10 -21.91 -2.96 15.55
CA SER A 10 -21.43 -4.09 14.75
C SER A 10 -20.82 -3.65 13.41
N CYS A 11 -21.46 -2.71 12.72
CA CYS A 11 -20.93 -2.14 11.48
C CYS A 11 -19.62 -1.36 11.70
N ALA A 12 -19.53 -0.59 12.79
CA ALA A 12 -18.31 0.13 13.13
C ALA A 12 -17.14 -0.81 13.45
N ILE A 13 -17.38 -1.88 14.21
CA ILE A 13 -16.36 -2.90 14.51
C ILE A 13 -15.89 -3.60 13.24
N PHE A 14 -16.81 -4.01 12.37
CA PHE A 14 -16.45 -4.62 11.09
C PHE A 14 -15.58 -3.68 10.24
N THR A 15 -15.92 -2.39 10.22
CA THR A 15 -15.16 -1.37 9.49
C THR A 15 -13.73 -1.27 10.04
N VAL A 16 -13.53 -1.21 11.37
CA VAL A 16 -12.20 -1.15 11.99
C VAL A 16 -11.39 -2.41 11.66
N VAL A 17 -11.97 -3.60 11.83
CA VAL A 17 -11.27 -4.87 11.54
C VAL A 17 -10.86 -4.95 10.07
N PHE A 18 -11.73 -4.51 9.16
CA PHE A 18 -11.41 -4.48 7.74
C PHE A 18 -10.31 -3.45 7.42
N LEU A 19 -10.40 -2.23 7.96
CA LEU A 19 -9.44 -1.16 7.70
C LEU A 19 -8.05 -1.48 8.27
N THR A 20 -8.00 -1.95 9.52
CA THR A 20 -6.76 -2.45 10.16
C THR A 20 -6.15 -3.58 9.35
N GLY A 21 -6.94 -4.55 8.92
CA GLY A 21 -6.48 -5.65 8.06
C GLY A 21 -5.84 -5.15 6.76
N MET A 22 -6.46 -4.17 6.11
CA MET A 22 -5.92 -3.54 4.90
C MET A 22 -4.61 -2.78 5.17
N ILE A 23 -4.53 -2.03 6.27
CA ILE A 23 -3.30 -1.32 6.68
C ILE A 23 -2.16 -2.31 6.89
N VAL A 24 -2.41 -3.40 7.63
CA VAL A 24 -1.41 -4.44 7.90
C VAL A 24 -0.99 -5.15 6.60
N PHE A 25 -1.94 -5.44 5.71
CA PHE A 25 -1.64 -6.03 4.41
C PHE A 25 -0.75 -5.13 3.56
N VAL A 26 -1.08 -3.84 3.46
CA VAL A 26 -0.28 -2.85 2.74
C VAL A 26 1.11 -2.73 3.38
N TYR A 27 1.19 -2.62 4.70
CA TYR A 27 2.48 -2.52 5.39
C TYR A 27 3.37 -3.75 5.14
N ASN A 28 2.82 -4.97 5.18
CA ASN A 28 3.59 -6.20 5.02
C ASN A 28 3.93 -6.53 3.56
N LYS A 29 3.10 -6.13 2.59
CA LYS A 29 3.35 -6.40 1.16
C LYS A 29 4.07 -5.25 0.47
N VAL A 30 3.59 -4.03 0.65
CA VAL A 30 4.11 -2.83 -0.02
C VAL A 30 5.31 -2.24 0.73
N GLY A 31 5.31 -2.32 2.06
CA GLY A 31 6.37 -1.77 2.90
C GLY A 31 7.76 -2.34 2.57
N PRO A 32 7.96 -3.66 2.51
CA PRO A 32 9.26 -4.24 2.16
C PRO A 32 9.75 -3.81 0.79
N ASP A 33 8.88 -3.83 -0.23
CA ASP A 33 9.26 -3.45 -1.60
C ASP A 33 9.65 -1.98 -1.69
N THR A 34 8.87 -1.10 -1.07
CA THR A 34 9.18 0.34 -0.99
C THR A 34 10.46 0.60 -0.19
N LEU A 35 10.71 -0.16 0.88
CA LEU A 35 11.93 -0.03 1.67
C LEU A 35 13.17 -0.48 0.89
N LYS A 36 13.07 -1.57 0.12
CA LYS A 36 14.15 -2.02 -0.78
C LYS A 36 14.43 -0.99 -1.88
N LEU A 37 13.39 -0.32 -2.35
CA LEU A 37 13.47 0.82 -3.27
C LEU A 37 14.31 1.96 -2.66
N ILE A 38 13.97 2.37 -1.44
CA ILE A 38 14.63 3.48 -0.72
C ILE A 38 16.08 3.10 -0.38
N LYS A 39 16.33 1.84 0.01
CA LYS A 39 17.68 1.33 0.31
C LYS A 39 18.54 1.13 -0.93
N GLY A 40 17.98 1.24 -2.13
CA GLY A 40 18.70 1.03 -3.37
C GLY A 40 19.28 -0.38 -3.50
N GLU A 41 18.51 -1.40 -3.10
CA GLU A 41 18.93 -2.79 -3.21
C GLU A 41 19.18 -3.20 -4.68
N GLY A 42 20.01 -4.22 -4.88
CA GLY A 42 20.43 -4.66 -6.21
C GLY A 42 19.35 -5.34 -7.05
N TYR A 43 18.25 -5.79 -6.44
CA TYR A 43 17.09 -6.43 -7.10
C TYR A 43 15.80 -6.02 -6.38
N ILE A 44 14.87 -5.40 -7.11
CA ILE A 44 13.67 -4.78 -6.55
C ILE A 44 12.45 -5.15 -7.40
N TYR A 45 11.32 -5.36 -6.74
CA TYR A 45 10.03 -5.40 -7.39
C TYR A 45 9.38 -4.03 -7.26
N TYR A 46 8.85 -3.50 -8.37
CA TYR A 46 8.21 -2.20 -8.37
C TYR A 46 6.89 -2.26 -9.13
N ASP A 47 5.82 -1.86 -8.44
CA ASP A 47 4.50 -1.60 -9.02
C ASP A 47 4.15 -0.13 -8.78
N TRP A 48 3.75 0.57 -9.84
CA TRP A 48 3.42 2.00 -9.80
C TRP A 48 2.31 2.34 -8.80
N LYS A 49 1.46 1.38 -8.43
CA LYS A 49 0.39 1.56 -7.43
C LYS A 49 0.92 1.60 -6.00
N GLN A 50 2.11 1.06 -5.75
CA GLN A 50 2.66 0.90 -4.40
C GLN A 50 2.89 2.25 -3.71
N ILE A 51 3.47 3.23 -4.41
CA ILE A 51 3.82 4.53 -3.82
C ILE A 51 2.59 5.36 -3.43
N PRO A 52 1.56 5.55 -4.29
CA PRO A 52 0.33 6.23 -3.90
C PRO A 52 -0.36 5.55 -2.73
N VAL A 53 -0.44 4.21 -2.73
CA VAL A 53 -1.06 3.44 -1.65
C VAL A 53 -0.29 3.60 -0.34
N PHE A 54 1.04 3.59 -0.39
CA PHE A 54 1.89 3.81 0.78
C PHE A 54 1.73 5.23 1.36
N LEU A 55 1.68 6.26 0.51
CA LEU A 55 1.45 7.65 0.95
C LEU A 55 0.05 7.89 1.54
N PHE A 56 -0.93 7.04 1.20
CA PHE A 56 -2.28 7.09 1.74
C PHE A 56 -2.41 6.42 3.12
N LEU A 57 -1.41 5.63 3.53
CA LEU A 57 -1.43 4.86 4.78
C LEU A 57 -1.66 5.72 6.04
N PRO A 58 -1.05 6.91 6.20
CA PRO A 58 -1.35 7.81 7.32
C PRO A 58 -2.82 8.24 7.39
N VAL A 59 -3.46 8.47 6.23
CA VAL A 59 -4.88 8.84 6.17
C VAL A 59 -5.75 7.69 6.68
N ALA A 60 -5.46 6.47 6.23
CA ALA A 60 -6.17 5.27 6.69
C ALA A 60 -6.03 5.09 8.21
N ILE A 61 -4.83 5.25 8.77
CA ILE A 61 -4.58 5.15 10.22
C ILE A 61 -5.39 6.20 11.00
N VAL A 62 -5.41 7.45 10.54
CA VAL A 62 -6.16 8.52 11.20
C VAL A 62 -7.66 8.21 11.23
N PHE A 63 -8.24 7.74 10.12
CA PHE A 63 -9.64 7.33 10.08
C PHE A 63 -9.93 6.16 11.02
N ASP A 64 -9.06 5.16 11.04
CA ASP A 64 -9.21 3.99 11.90
C ASP A 64 -9.19 4.36 13.40
N LEU A 65 -8.24 5.22 13.80
CA LEU A 65 -8.17 5.78 15.16
C LEU A 65 -9.44 6.54 15.54
N PHE A 66 -10.00 7.34 14.63
CA PHE A 66 -11.25 8.06 14.91
C PHE A 66 -12.43 7.12 15.14
N ILE A 67 -12.58 6.09 14.29
CA ILE A 67 -13.66 5.11 14.46
C ILE A 67 -13.47 4.35 15.77
N PHE A 68 -12.24 3.93 16.08
CA PHE A 68 -11.91 3.27 17.34
C PHE A 68 -12.25 4.16 18.56
N LEU A 69 -11.87 5.45 18.54
CA LEU A 69 -12.19 6.39 19.62
C LEU A 69 -13.69 6.60 19.81
N ILE A 70 -14.48 6.63 18.73
CA ILE A 70 -15.94 6.74 18.81
C ILE A 70 -16.56 5.52 19.49
N ILE A 71 -16.03 4.32 19.21
CA ILE A 71 -16.49 3.07 19.83
C ILE A 71 -16.07 3.00 21.30
N ALA A 72 -14.81 3.32 21.60
CA ALA A 72 -14.22 3.21 22.93
C ALA A 72 -14.74 4.28 23.91
N LEU A 73 -15.03 5.49 23.43
CA LEU A 73 -15.44 6.64 24.25
C LEU A 73 -16.79 7.21 23.81
N PRO A 74 -17.90 6.46 23.97
CA PRO A 74 -19.22 6.88 23.51
C PRO A 74 -19.70 8.17 24.18
N SER A 75 -19.32 8.42 25.44
CA SER A 75 -19.64 9.65 26.18
C SER A 75 -18.95 10.90 25.63
N CYS A 76 -17.85 10.73 24.88
CA CYS A 76 -17.09 11.83 24.27
C CYS A 76 -17.41 12.03 22.79
N ARG A 77 -18.43 11.36 22.25
CA ARG A 77 -18.74 11.30 20.82
C ARG A 77 -18.93 12.68 20.18
N GLU A 78 -19.58 13.61 20.86
CA GLU A 78 -19.75 14.99 20.35
C GLU A 78 -18.42 15.73 20.24
N ARG A 79 -17.58 15.65 21.28
CA ARG A 79 -16.26 16.28 21.28
C ARG A 79 -15.36 15.67 20.21
N ILE A 80 -15.40 14.34 20.03
CA ILE A 80 -14.70 13.65 18.94
C ILE A 80 -15.24 14.13 17.58
N GLY A 81 -16.56 14.30 17.43
CA GLY A 81 -17.17 14.82 16.21
C GLY A 81 -16.68 16.23 15.83
N VAL A 82 -16.48 17.12 16.82
CA VAL A 82 -15.90 18.45 16.60
C VAL A 82 -14.44 18.34 16.11
N ILE A 83 -13.65 17.45 16.72
CA ILE A 83 -12.26 17.21 16.31
C ILE A 83 -12.21 16.67 14.88
N VAL A 84 -13.03 15.67 14.56
CA VAL A 84 -13.13 15.09 13.21
C VAL A 84 -13.50 16.16 12.19
N ARG A 85 -14.50 17.02 12.47
CA ARG A 85 -14.88 18.11 11.55
C ARG A 85 -13.76 19.12 11.32
N LYS A 86 -12.91 19.37 12.32
CA LYS A 86 -11.73 20.25 12.16
C LYS A 86 -10.61 19.55 11.39
N LEU A 87 -10.40 18.25 11.61
CA LEU A 87 -9.34 17.48 10.94
C LEU A 87 -9.71 17.00 9.53
N ILE A 88 -11.00 16.90 9.18
CA ILE A 88 -11.41 16.37 7.87
C ILE A 88 -10.85 17.19 6.72
N MET A 89 -10.75 18.52 6.89
CA MET A 89 -10.26 19.45 5.87
C MET A 89 -8.75 19.29 5.62
N PRO A 90 -7.85 19.36 6.63
CA PRO A 90 -6.44 19.11 6.38
C PRO A 90 -6.16 17.67 5.95
N VAL A 91 -6.89 16.68 6.46
CA VAL A 91 -6.73 15.28 6.05
C VAL A 91 -7.17 15.06 4.60
N SER A 92 -8.25 15.70 4.15
CA SER A 92 -8.69 15.61 2.76
C SER A 92 -7.71 16.30 1.80
N ILE A 93 -7.18 17.47 2.18
CA ILE A 93 -6.15 18.16 1.40
C ILE A 93 -4.90 17.28 1.29
N TYR A 94 -4.41 16.74 2.41
CA TYR A 94 -3.28 15.83 2.40
C TYR A 94 -3.54 14.60 1.52
N SER A 95 -4.72 13.98 1.64
CA SER A 95 -5.13 12.83 0.83
C SER A 95 -5.04 13.10 -0.67
N VAL A 96 -5.57 14.24 -1.11
CA VAL A 96 -5.52 14.64 -2.53
C VAL A 96 -4.07 14.91 -2.97
N VAL A 97 -3.31 15.65 -2.16
CA VAL A 97 -1.90 15.96 -2.48
C VAL A 97 -1.06 14.69 -2.53
N ALA A 98 -1.20 13.80 -1.55
CA ALA A 98 -0.52 12.51 -1.48
C ALA A 98 -0.81 11.63 -2.69
N PHE A 99 -2.05 11.65 -3.18
CA PHE A 99 -2.44 10.92 -4.39
C PHE A 99 -1.72 11.47 -5.64
N PHE A 100 -1.79 12.78 -5.88
CA PHE A 100 -1.14 13.39 -7.05
C PHE A 100 0.38 13.29 -6.99
N VAL A 101 0.99 13.59 -5.85
CA VAL A 101 2.43 13.47 -5.64
C VAL A 101 2.86 12.01 -5.81
N GLY A 102 2.12 11.06 -5.24
CA GLY A 102 2.38 9.64 -5.40
C GLY A 102 2.36 9.19 -6.85
N ILE A 103 1.37 9.63 -7.64
CA ILE A 103 1.29 9.32 -9.07
C ILE A 103 2.49 9.91 -9.84
N ILE A 104 2.84 11.17 -9.58
CA ILE A 104 3.96 11.83 -10.25
C ILE A 104 5.26 11.08 -9.95
N ILE A 105 5.54 10.79 -8.68
CA ILE A 105 6.71 10.02 -8.27
C ILE A 105 6.69 8.65 -8.96
N SER A 106 5.54 7.97 -8.97
CA SER A 106 5.41 6.66 -9.60
C SER A 106 5.70 6.67 -11.09
N MET A 107 5.21 7.69 -11.81
CA MET A 107 5.48 7.87 -13.24
C MET A 107 6.95 8.16 -13.49
N VAL A 108 7.57 9.03 -12.69
CA VAL A 108 9.01 9.36 -12.82
C VAL A 108 9.85 8.10 -12.68
N ILE A 109 9.57 7.26 -11.67
CA ILE A 109 10.28 5.99 -11.46
C ILE A 109 10.00 4.98 -12.59
N SER A 110 8.82 5.03 -13.21
CA SER A 110 8.48 4.11 -14.31
C SER A 110 9.19 4.50 -15.62
N ILE A 111 9.36 5.80 -15.88
CA ILE A 111 10.03 6.33 -17.09
C ILE A 111 11.54 6.30 -16.92
N TYR A 112 12.02 6.68 -15.73
CA TYR A 112 13.43 6.66 -15.34
C TYR A 112 13.59 5.65 -14.20
N PRO A 113 13.87 4.37 -14.49
CA PRO A 113 14.00 3.36 -13.46
C PRO A 113 15.11 3.75 -12.47
N LEU A 114 14.72 4.33 -11.32
CA LEU A 114 15.53 4.61 -10.12
C LEU A 114 16.88 5.33 -10.33
N GLY A 115 17.01 6.15 -11.38
CA GLY A 115 18.31 6.65 -11.84
C GLY A 115 19.00 5.58 -12.69
N THR A 116 19.72 6.02 -13.71
CA THR A 116 20.25 5.29 -14.89
C THR A 116 20.91 3.91 -14.69
N ASP A 117 21.02 3.42 -13.47
CA ASP A 117 21.74 2.24 -13.06
C ASP A 117 20.85 0.99 -12.92
N TYR A 118 19.52 1.11 -13.05
CA TYR A 118 18.61 -0.03 -12.96
C TYR A 118 18.11 -0.51 -14.33
N TYR A 119 18.29 -1.81 -14.57
CA TYR A 119 17.79 -2.54 -15.74
C TYR A 119 16.49 -3.26 -15.40
N LYS A 120 15.49 -3.11 -16.25
CA LYS A 120 14.27 -3.93 -16.17
C LYS A 120 14.61 -5.38 -16.55
N CYS A 121 14.35 -6.32 -15.66
CA CYS A 121 14.42 -7.75 -16.00
C CYS A 121 13.12 -8.11 -16.75
N ASP A 122 13.21 -8.85 -17.87
CA ASP A 122 12.05 -9.18 -18.71
C ASP A 122 10.88 -9.74 -17.88
N SER A 123 9.73 -9.09 -18.02
CA SER A 123 8.53 -9.34 -17.22
C SER A 123 7.64 -10.37 -17.92
N THR A 124 7.81 -11.65 -17.62
CA THR A 124 6.84 -12.68 -18.04
C THR A 124 5.64 -12.71 -17.09
N SER A 125 4.73 -11.75 -17.26
CA SER A 125 3.29 -12.03 -17.37
C SER A 125 2.50 -10.74 -17.61
N ILE A 126 1.64 -10.78 -18.64
CA ILE A 126 0.62 -9.77 -18.99
C ILE A 126 -0.37 -9.49 -17.82
N VAL A 127 -0.32 -10.31 -16.76
CA VAL A 127 -1.21 -10.25 -15.58
C VAL A 127 -0.55 -9.54 -14.38
N SER A 128 0.77 -9.33 -14.39
CA SER A 128 1.47 -8.65 -13.30
C SER A 128 1.56 -7.15 -13.56
N SER A 129 0.93 -6.34 -12.70
CA SER A 129 0.95 -4.88 -12.74
C SER A 129 2.33 -4.29 -12.42
N GLY A 130 3.25 -5.08 -11.84
CA GLY A 130 4.61 -4.66 -11.49
C GLY A 130 5.70 -5.38 -12.28
N SER A 131 6.89 -4.80 -12.25
CA SER A 131 8.09 -5.29 -12.94
C SER A 131 9.27 -5.42 -11.98
N TYR A 132 10.17 -6.35 -12.27
CA TYR A 132 11.42 -6.48 -11.53
C TYR A 132 12.53 -5.64 -12.17
N TYR A 133 13.30 -4.95 -11.33
CA TYR A 133 14.44 -4.13 -11.75
C TYR A 133 15.70 -4.56 -10.98
N ALA A 134 16.84 -4.52 -11.65
CA ALA A 134 18.12 -4.87 -11.04
C ALA A 134 19.24 -3.92 -11.45
N LYS A 135 20.23 -3.71 -10.58
CA LYS A 135 21.38 -2.83 -10.90
C LYS A 135 22.31 -3.36 -11.99
N SER A 136 22.25 -4.66 -12.28
CA SER A 136 23.04 -5.31 -13.32
C SER A 136 22.23 -6.36 -14.05
N LYS A 137 22.47 -6.48 -15.37
CA LYS A 137 21.87 -7.53 -16.21
C LYS A 137 22.25 -8.95 -15.74
N GLU A 138 23.38 -9.11 -15.06
CA GLU A 138 23.81 -10.40 -14.54
C GLU A 138 22.94 -10.88 -13.37
N ILE A 139 22.46 -9.95 -12.53
CA ILE A 139 21.55 -10.26 -11.42
C ILE A 139 20.20 -10.73 -11.97
N CYS A 140 19.70 -10.10 -13.04
CA CYS A 140 18.50 -10.57 -13.75
C CYS A 140 18.68 -12.00 -14.27
N LYS A 141 19.83 -12.31 -14.89
CA LYS A 141 20.11 -13.65 -15.42
C LYS A 141 20.22 -14.69 -14.31
N GLN A 142 20.99 -14.41 -13.25
CA GLN A 142 21.16 -15.35 -12.13
C GLN A 142 19.82 -15.71 -11.46
N ARG A 143 18.91 -14.74 -11.32
CA ARG A 143 17.57 -14.96 -10.75
C ARG A 143 16.63 -15.69 -11.71
N ALA A 144 16.73 -15.47 -13.03
CA ALA A 144 15.97 -16.22 -14.03
C ALA A 144 16.34 -17.72 -14.05
N TYR A 145 17.58 -18.06 -13.69
CA TYR A 145 18.06 -19.45 -13.59
C TYR A 145 18.03 -20.01 -12.15
N SER A 146 17.52 -19.26 -11.17
CA SER A 146 17.37 -19.74 -9.79
C SER A 146 15.99 -20.41 -9.62
N PRO A 147 15.91 -21.59 -8.96
CA PRO A 147 14.83 -22.56 -9.12
C PRO A 147 13.56 -22.21 -8.32
N GLU A 148 12.88 -21.12 -8.69
CA GLU A 148 11.46 -20.92 -8.34
C GLU A 148 10.53 -21.13 -9.56
N GLN A 149 11.08 -21.48 -10.72
CA GLN A 149 10.29 -21.76 -11.94
C GLN A 149 10.07 -23.25 -12.26
N GLU A 150 10.73 -24.19 -11.58
CA GLU A 150 10.47 -25.63 -11.81
C GLU A 150 9.05 -26.07 -11.42
N SER A 151 8.32 -25.32 -10.59
CA SER A 151 6.94 -25.70 -10.23
C SER A 151 5.88 -25.38 -11.28
N LYS A 152 6.23 -24.78 -12.43
CA LYS A 152 5.25 -24.37 -13.46
C LYS A 152 5.44 -24.99 -14.84
N VAL A 153 6.49 -25.80 -15.03
CA VAL A 153 6.75 -26.47 -16.32
C VAL A 153 6.19 -27.89 -16.36
N ASP A 154 5.97 -28.56 -15.21
CA ASP A 154 5.49 -29.95 -15.17
C ASP A 154 3.96 -30.12 -15.17
N SER A 155 3.17 -29.05 -15.26
CA SER A 155 1.70 -29.15 -15.37
C SER A 155 1.15 -29.03 -16.79
N ILE A 156 2.02 -29.08 -17.81
CA ILE A 156 1.62 -29.21 -19.20
C ILE A 156 2.39 -30.38 -19.82
N LYS A 157 2.01 -31.60 -19.44
CA LYS A 157 2.26 -32.79 -20.24
C LYS A 157 1.06 -33.71 -20.17
#